data_AF-A0A1C0AGM0-F1
#
_entry.id   AF-A0A1C0AGM0-F1
#
_cell.length_a   1.000
_cell.length_b   1.000
_cell.length_c   1.000
_cell.angle_alpha   90.00
_cell.angle_beta   90.00
_cell.angle_gamma   90.00
#
_symmetry.space_group_name_H-M   'P 1'
#
loop_
_entity.id
_entity.type
_entity.pdbx_description
1 polymer ?
#
loop_
_entity_poly.entity_id
_entity_poly.type
_entity_poly.pdbx_seq_one_letter_code
_entity_poly.pdbx_strand_id
1 'polypeptide(L)'
;MVAQLEPFPDPSERMLAAYVNLAYLARGGTDAEAIMANGEILPRPWDLTTIADPHLRSDTWQWLDAFVIWLNTQHAWYSADHTPPCWPEHPGLVRELSTLAALRYQAGEALSPIPLEEWHRYALPSYLDRTADERRACDEKHQPWPGRAAHTRHTSDDAAARRLRLFRDDVDPTPDAEQTVTLLAL
;
A
#
# COMPACT_ATOMS: atom_id res chain seq x y z
N MET A 1 21.31 28.36 7.94
CA MET A 1 21.63 26.95 7.59
C MET A 1 21.29 26.75 6.13
N VAL A 2 22.20 26.20 5.33
CA VAL A 2 21.91 25.83 3.93
C VAL A 2 21.36 24.40 3.95
N ALA A 3 20.20 24.17 3.34
CA ALA A 3 19.66 22.83 3.20
C ALA A 3 20.58 21.98 2.30
N GLN A 4 20.89 20.75 2.72
CA GLN A 4 21.70 19.81 1.95
C GLN A 4 20.82 18.70 1.39
N LEU A 5 21.27 18.10 0.29
CA LEU A 5 20.66 16.89 -0.26
C LEU A 5 20.90 15.73 0.73
N GLU A 6 19.81 15.12 1.19
CA GLU A 6 19.88 13.98 2.13
C GLU A 6 19.81 12.65 1.37
N PRO A 7 20.59 11.63 1.79
CA PRO A 7 20.48 10.30 1.22
C PRO A 7 19.10 9.71 1.52
N PHE A 8 18.59 8.91 0.58
CA PHE A 8 17.37 8.13 0.82
C PHE A 8 17.62 7.11 1.94
N PRO A 9 16.67 6.90 2.87
CA PRO A 9 16.88 5.99 4.00
C PRO A 9 17.04 4.54 3.56
N ASP A 10 18.07 3.89 4.10
CA ASP A 10 18.36 2.49 3.80
C ASP A 10 17.34 1.55 4.49
N PRO A 11 16.85 0.51 3.80
CA PRO A 11 16.08 -0.55 4.43
C PRO A 11 16.94 -1.40 5.38
N SER A 12 16.33 -2.04 6.38
CA SER A 12 17.04 -2.98 7.24
C SER A 12 17.50 -4.23 6.48
N GLU A 13 18.47 -4.98 7.03
CA GLU A 13 18.89 -6.27 6.45
C GLU A 13 17.73 -7.25 6.26
N ARG A 14 16.76 -7.24 7.18
CA ARG A 14 15.56 -8.08 7.11
C ARG A 14 14.64 -7.66 5.96
N MET A 15 14.49 -6.35 5.75
CA MET A 15 13.74 -5.83 4.61
C MET A 15 14.45 -6.13 3.29
N LEU A 16 15.78 -5.99 3.24
CA LEU A 16 16.59 -6.37 2.08
C LEU A 16 16.40 -7.85 1.72
N ALA A 17 16.42 -8.74 2.71
CA ALA A 17 16.16 -10.16 2.50
C ALA A 17 14.75 -10.41 1.88
N ALA A 18 13.73 -9.68 2.35
CA ALA A 18 12.39 -9.76 1.76
C ALA A 18 12.37 -9.30 0.29
N TYR A 19 13.02 -8.18 -0.04
CA TYR A 19 13.14 -7.70 -1.43
C TYR A 19 13.89 -8.69 -2.32
N VAL A 20 14.98 -9.28 -1.83
CA VAL A 20 15.77 -10.29 -2.55
C VAL A 20 14.92 -11.53 -2.87
N ASN A 21 14.16 -12.04 -1.90
CA ASN A 21 13.25 -13.17 -2.12
C ASN A 21 12.18 -12.87 -3.17
N LEU A 22 11.61 -11.66 -3.14
CA LEU A 22 10.65 -11.22 -4.17
C LEU A 22 11.31 -11.14 -5.55
N ALA A 23 12.57 -10.69 -5.63
CA ALA A 23 13.32 -10.62 -6.88
C ALA A 23 13.66 -12.01 -7.43
N TYR A 24 14.01 -12.98 -6.58
CA TYR A 24 14.18 -14.38 -7.00
C TYR A 24 12.88 -14.95 -7.55
N LEU A 25 11.77 -14.74 -6.86
CA LEU A 25 10.46 -15.20 -7.31
C LEU A 25 10.07 -14.58 -8.67
N ALA A 26 10.31 -13.28 -8.85
CA ALA A 26 10.02 -12.57 -10.11
C ALA A 26 10.89 -13.05 -11.28
N ARG A 27 12.15 -13.43 -11.02
CA ARG A 27 13.07 -13.96 -12.04
C ARG A 27 12.71 -15.40 -12.44
N GLY A 28 12.18 -16.20 -11.52
CA GLY A 28 11.94 -17.63 -11.72
C GLY A 28 13.20 -18.49 -11.60
N GLY A 29 13.06 -19.78 -11.90
CA GLY A 29 14.14 -20.78 -11.81
C GLY A 29 14.19 -21.51 -10.46
N THR A 30 15.31 -22.20 -10.20
CA THR A 30 15.46 -23.08 -9.03
C THR A 30 15.28 -22.37 -7.69
N ASP A 31 15.71 -21.11 -7.59
CA ASP A 31 15.55 -20.32 -6.36
C ASP A 31 14.08 -19.97 -6.10
N ALA A 32 13.32 -19.65 -7.16
CA ALA A 32 11.88 -19.42 -7.07
C ALA A 32 11.13 -20.71 -6.70
N GLU A 33 11.51 -21.85 -7.29
CA GLU A 33 10.95 -23.16 -6.96
C GLU A 33 11.18 -23.53 -5.48
N ALA A 34 12.38 -23.28 -4.96
CA ALA A 34 12.70 -23.51 -3.54
C ALA A 34 11.85 -22.64 -2.61
N ILE A 35 11.65 -21.36 -2.94
CA ILE A 35 10.77 -20.46 -2.19
C ILE A 35 9.31 -20.95 -2.23
N MET A 36 8.81 -21.31 -3.41
CA MET A 36 7.44 -21.79 -3.57
C MET A 36 7.20 -23.11 -2.84
N ALA A 37 8.20 -24.00 -2.82
CA ALA A 37 8.12 -25.29 -2.12
C ALA A 37 7.97 -25.12 -0.60
N ASN A 38 8.49 -24.03 -0.02
CA ASN A 38 8.28 -23.71 1.39
C ASN A 38 6.84 -23.29 1.72
N GLY A 39 6.02 -22.96 0.71
CA GLY A 39 4.61 -22.57 0.87
C GLY A 39 4.41 -21.23 1.57
N GLU A 40 5.48 -20.48 1.81
CA GLU A 40 5.43 -19.20 2.52
C GLU A 40 4.92 -18.09 1.61
N ILE A 41 3.94 -17.32 2.10
CA ILE A 41 3.51 -16.10 1.42
C ILE A 41 4.54 -15.03 1.71
N LEU A 42 5.34 -14.68 0.71
CA LEU A 42 6.36 -13.66 0.87
C LEU A 42 5.76 -12.30 1.30
N PRO A 43 6.34 -11.64 2.32
CA PRO A 43 5.93 -10.31 2.73
C PRO A 43 6.24 -9.31 1.63
N ARG A 44 5.33 -8.37 1.38
CA ARG A 44 5.52 -7.24 0.47
C ARG A 44 5.76 -6.00 1.32
N PRO A 45 6.99 -5.44 1.38
CA PRO A 45 7.27 -4.27 2.21
C PRO A 45 6.37 -3.04 1.90
N TRP A 46 5.84 -2.95 0.67
CA TRP A 46 4.87 -1.91 0.27
C TRP A 46 3.42 -2.17 0.69
N ASP A 47 3.11 -3.35 1.24
CA ASP A 47 1.82 -3.69 1.83
C ASP A 47 2.02 -4.34 3.21
N LEU A 48 2.02 -3.50 4.25
CA LEU A 48 2.22 -3.92 5.64
C LEU A 48 1.25 -5.01 6.10
N THR A 49 0.09 -5.16 5.45
CA THR A 49 -0.88 -6.20 5.83
C THR A 49 -0.44 -7.60 5.42
N THR A 50 0.52 -7.72 4.50
CA THR A 50 1.13 -8.99 4.10
C THR A 50 2.29 -9.43 5.01
N ILE A 51 2.74 -8.55 5.91
CA ILE A 51 3.90 -8.81 6.78
C ILE A 51 3.44 -9.51 8.06
N ALA A 52 3.66 -10.82 8.12
CA ALA A 52 3.33 -11.64 9.29
C ALA A 52 4.41 -11.58 10.40
N ASP A 53 5.70 -11.46 10.04
CA ASP A 53 6.80 -11.32 11.01
C ASP A 53 6.71 -9.95 11.72
N PRO A 54 6.48 -9.90 13.05
CA PRO A 54 6.39 -8.65 13.78
C PRO A 54 7.69 -7.83 13.75
N HIS A 55 8.86 -8.47 13.64
CA HIS A 55 10.13 -7.76 13.54
C HIS A 55 10.28 -7.10 12.18
N LEU A 56 9.99 -7.80 11.08
CA LEU A 56 9.95 -7.19 9.75
C LEU A 56 8.92 -6.05 9.69
N ARG A 57 7.76 -6.22 10.31
CA ARG A 57 6.73 -5.19 10.34
C ARG A 57 7.21 -3.94 11.10
N SER A 58 7.92 -4.12 12.21
CA SER A 58 8.54 -3.04 12.99
C SER A 58 9.65 -2.33 12.21
N ASP A 59 10.50 -3.07 11.51
CA ASP A 59 11.54 -2.50 10.64
C ASP A 59 10.92 -1.65 9.53
N THR A 60 9.87 -2.15 8.87
CA THR A 60 9.14 -1.41 7.84
C THR A 60 8.54 -0.11 8.38
N TRP A 61 7.95 -0.11 9.59
CA TRP A 61 7.44 1.12 10.20
C TRP A 61 8.53 2.16 10.45
N GLN A 62 9.69 1.76 10.97
CA GLN A 62 10.81 2.66 11.21
C GLN A 62 11.38 3.22 9.90
N TRP A 63 11.49 2.38 8.88
CA TRP A 63 11.93 2.80 7.56
C TRP A 63 10.95 3.80 6.91
N LEU A 64 9.63 3.58 7.06
CA LEU A 64 8.62 4.52 6.58
C LEU A 64 8.65 5.85 7.31
N ASP A 65 8.89 5.87 8.62
CA ASP A 65 9.07 7.12 9.37
C ASP A 65 10.28 7.90 8.88
N ALA A 66 11.42 7.22 8.69
CA ALA A 66 12.61 7.82 8.10
C ALA A 66 12.35 8.34 6.67
N PHE A 67 11.57 7.60 5.87
CA PHE A 67 11.16 8.03 4.53
C PHE A 67 10.27 9.27 4.58
N VAL A 68 9.31 9.35 5.50
CA VAL A 68 8.43 10.52 5.65
C VAL A 68 9.23 11.76 6.04
N ILE A 69 10.19 11.61 6.95
CA ILE A 69 11.12 12.69 7.34
C ILE A 69 11.88 13.17 6.10
N TRP A 70 12.50 12.24 5.35
CA TRP A 70 13.23 12.54 4.11
C TRP A 70 12.31 13.18 3.05
N LEU A 71 11.11 12.66 2.86
CA LEU A 71 10.15 13.17 1.88
C LEU A 71 9.77 14.62 2.18
N ASN A 72 9.49 14.91 3.45
CA ASN A 72 9.17 16.27 3.89
C ASN A 72 10.38 17.21 3.75
N THR A 73 11.61 16.76 4.00
CA THR A 73 12.80 17.63 3.86
C THR A 73 13.17 17.89 2.40
N GLN A 74 12.98 16.91 1.51
CA GLN A 74 13.45 16.99 0.12
C GLN A 74 12.37 17.43 -0.88
N HIS A 75 11.08 17.22 -0.57
CA HIS A 75 10.00 17.37 -1.56
C HIS A 75 8.81 18.22 -1.10
N ALA A 76 8.68 18.55 0.18
CA ALA A 76 7.58 19.39 0.66
C ALA A 76 8.00 20.87 0.72
N TRP A 77 7.34 21.72 -0.07
CA TRP A 77 7.64 23.16 -0.14
C TRP A 77 6.68 23.99 0.70
N TYR A 78 5.40 23.64 0.69
CA TYR A 78 4.37 24.28 1.51
C TYR A 78 3.89 23.34 2.61
N SER A 79 3.30 23.89 3.68
CA SER A 79 2.71 23.09 4.76
C SER A 79 1.67 22.10 4.23
N ALA A 80 0.92 22.48 3.20
CA ALA A 80 -0.06 21.62 2.53
C ALA A 80 0.56 20.40 1.79
N ASP A 81 1.87 20.43 1.50
CA ASP A 81 2.60 19.34 0.86
C ASP A 81 3.22 18.40 1.89
N HIS A 82 3.29 18.82 3.16
CA HIS A 82 3.89 18.00 4.20
C HIS A 82 2.98 16.83 4.55
N THR A 83 3.60 15.67 4.73
CA THR A 83 2.98 14.55 5.42
C THR A 83 2.87 14.89 6.91
N PRO A 84 1.66 14.88 7.50
CA PRO A 84 1.48 15.28 8.89
C PRO A 84 2.04 14.24 9.86
N PRO A 85 2.40 14.60 11.11
CA PRO A 85 2.95 13.67 12.09
C PRO A 85 1.98 12.55 12.48
N CYS A 86 0.67 12.76 12.32
CA CYS A 86 -0.36 11.74 12.55
C CYS A 86 -0.53 10.76 11.38
N TRP A 87 0.32 10.79 10.34
CA TRP A 87 0.26 9.85 9.21
C TRP A 87 0.08 8.37 9.59
N PRO A 88 0.66 7.83 10.70
CA PRO A 88 0.45 6.43 11.07
C PRO A 88 -0.99 6.12 11.50
N GLU A 89 -1.76 7.13 11.89
CA GLU A 89 -3.17 7.00 12.29
C GLU A 89 -4.13 6.95 11.08
N HIS A 90 -3.61 7.15 9.87
CA HIS A 90 -4.38 7.22 8.62
C HIS A 90 -4.06 6.04 7.70
N PRO A 91 -4.88 4.97 7.69
CA PRO A 91 -4.61 3.79 6.86
C PRO A 91 -4.46 4.09 5.35
N GLY A 92 -5.14 5.12 4.85
CA GLY A 92 -4.99 5.62 3.48
C GLY A 92 -3.57 6.11 3.21
N LEU A 93 -3.10 7.10 3.99
CA LEU A 93 -1.73 7.60 3.93
C LEU A 93 -0.68 6.50 4.10
N VAL A 94 -0.86 5.58 5.05
CA VAL A 94 0.10 4.48 5.27
C VAL A 94 0.28 3.65 4.00
N ARG A 95 -0.81 3.25 3.33
CA ARG A 95 -0.75 2.46 2.08
C ARG A 95 -0.04 3.21 0.96
N GLU A 96 -0.34 4.50 0.85
CA GLU A 96 0.21 5.39 -0.17
C GLU A 96 1.71 5.63 0.04
N LEU A 97 2.11 5.95 1.26
CA LEU A 97 3.51 6.14 1.66
C LEU A 97 4.32 4.85 1.50
N SER A 98 3.75 3.70 1.88
CA SER A 98 4.43 2.39 1.73
C SER A 98 4.77 2.08 0.27
N THR A 99 3.82 2.35 -0.63
CA THR A 99 4.02 2.16 -2.07
C THR A 99 5.02 3.18 -2.62
N LEU A 100 4.88 4.46 -2.25
CA LEU A 100 5.75 5.54 -2.72
C LEU A 100 7.22 5.30 -2.32
N ALA A 101 7.46 4.89 -1.06
CA ALA A 101 8.78 4.57 -0.54
C ALA A 101 9.41 3.39 -1.28
N ALA A 102 8.64 2.31 -1.48
CA ALA A 102 9.12 1.12 -2.20
C ALA A 102 9.44 1.42 -3.67
N LEU A 103 8.61 2.20 -4.37
CA LEU A 103 8.90 2.64 -5.73
C LEU A 103 10.16 3.49 -5.78
N ARG A 104 10.35 4.40 -4.82
CA ARG A 104 11.55 5.24 -4.74
C ARG A 104 12.81 4.41 -4.52
N TYR A 105 12.73 3.42 -3.63
CA TYR A 105 13.81 2.49 -3.35
C TYR A 105 14.17 1.68 -4.60
N GLN A 106 13.19 0.99 -5.22
CA GLN A 106 13.42 0.21 -6.44
C GLN A 106 13.97 1.06 -7.59
N ALA A 107 13.54 2.30 -7.71
CA ALA A 107 14.07 3.23 -8.69
C ALA A 107 15.53 3.62 -8.44
N GLY A 108 15.95 3.68 -7.17
CA GLY A 108 17.36 3.90 -6.79
C GLY A 108 18.27 2.72 -7.09
N GLU A 109 17.73 1.50 -7.00
CA GLU A 109 18.43 0.25 -7.31
C GLU A 109 18.49 -0.07 -8.82
N ALA A 110 17.78 0.70 -9.65
CA ALA A 110 17.71 0.46 -11.08
C ALA A 110 19.04 0.77 -11.79
N LEU A 111 19.36 -0.02 -12.83
CA LEU A 111 20.56 0.17 -13.66
C LEU A 111 20.43 1.29 -14.71
N SER A 112 19.31 2.02 -14.70
CA SER A 112 19.04 3.10 -15.64
C SER A 112 18.29 4.23 -14.92
N PRO A 113 18.37 5.47 -15.39
CA PRO A 113 17.72 6.60 -14.73
C PRO A 113 16.20 6.63 -14.93
N ILE A 114 15.65 5.82 -15.85
CA ILE A 114 14.23 5.88 -16.24
C ILE A 114 13.30 5.66 -15.04
N PRO A 115 13.45 4.62 -14.20
CA PRO A 115 12.55 4.42 -13.06
C PRO A 115 12.57 5.59 -12.06
N LEU A 116 13.71 6.25 -11.89
CA LEU A 116 13.82 7.41 -11.00
C LEU A 116 13.18 8.66 -11.63
N GLU A 117 13.29 8.83 -12.94
CA GLU A 117 12.57 9.87 -13.68
C GLU A 117 11.05 9.65 -13.57
N GLU A 118 10.57 8.42 -13.78
CA GLU A 118 9.15 8.07 -13.66
C GLU A 118 8.62 8.28 -12.24
N TRP A 119 9.44 8.00 -11.22
CA TRP A 119 9.06 8.28 -9.83
C TRP A 119 8.81 9.77 -9.59
N HIS A 120 9.70 10.63 -10.07
CA HIS A 120 9.55 12.09 -9.97
C HIS A 120 8.41 12.63 -10.84
N ARG A 121 8.20 12.04 -12.02
CA ARG A 121 7.23 12.51 -13.00
C ARG A 121 5.80 12.08 -12.68
N TYR A 122 5.63 10.88 -12.16
CA TYR A 122 4.32 10.25 -12.00
C TYR A 122 4.01 9.88 -10.56
N ALA A 123 4.87 9.13 -9.88
CA ALA A 123 4.54 8.55 -8.57
C ALA A 123 4.37 9.63 -7.49
N LEU A 124 5.36 10.52 -7.35
CA LEU A 124 5.36 11.58 -6.35
C LEU A 124 4.25 12.63 -6.60
N PRO A 125 4.09 13.22 -7.80
CA PRO A 125 3.02 14.19 -8.04
C PRO A 125 1.64 13.59 -7.82
N SER A 126 1.40 12.37 -8.31
CA SER A 126 0.11 11.71 -8.11
C SER A 126 -0.17 11.45 -6.63
N TYR A 127 0.87 11.21 -5.82
CA TYR A 127 0.72 11.02 -4.36
C TYR A 127 0.30 12.32 -3.70
N LEU A 128 1.03 13.40 -4.03
CA LEU A 128 0.76 14.73 -3.50
C LEU A 128 -0.66 15.17 -3.81
N ASP A 129 -1.14 14.94 -5.03
CA ASP A 129 -2.49 15.28 -5.46
C ASP A 129 -3.55 14.44 -4.76
N ARG A 130 -3.46 13.11 -4.81
CA ARG A 130 -4.54 12.22 -4.30
C ARG A 130 -4.68 12.22 -2.78
N THR A 131 -3.60 12.54 -2.05
CA THR A 131 -3.62 12.59 -0.58
C THR A 131 -3.70 14.02 -0.03
N ALA A 132 -3.86 15.04 -0.88
CA ALA A 132 -3.89 16.45 -0.46
C ALA A 132 -4.94 16.72 0.63
N ASP A 133 -6.17 16.24 0.45
CA ASP A 133 -7.25 16.42 1.42
C ASP A 133 -7.01 15.64 2.71
N GLU A 134 -6.47 14.41 2.61
CA GLU A 134 -6.15 13.60 3.79
C GLU A 134 -5.06 14.25 4.65
N ARG A 135 -4.00 14.79 4.03
CA ARG A 135 -2.92 15.49 4.74
C ARG A 135 -3.40 16.77 5.42
N ARG A 136 -4.33 17.52 4.80
CA ARG A 136 -4.89 18.77 5.34
C ARG A 136 -5.96 18.58 6.41
N ALA A 137 -6.68 17.45 6.39
CA ALA A 137 -7.81 17.21 7.29
C ALA A 137 -7.43 17.25 8.79
N CYS A 138 -6.14 17.14 9.11
CA CYS A 138 -5.64 17.06 10.48
C CYS A 138 -5.34 18.42 11.13
N ASP A 139 -5.31 19.51 10.36
CA ASP A 139 -4.95 20.84 10.87
C ASP A 139 -6.00 21.45 11.81
N GLU A 140 -7.30 21.24 11.54
CA GLU A 140 -8.38 21.82 12.35
C GLU A 140 -8.95 20.85 13.40
N LYS A 141 -9.18 19.59 13.00
CA LYS A 141 -9.69 18.54 13.88
C LYS A 141 -9.31 17.18 13.33
N HIS A 142 -8.40 16.49 14.02
CA HIS A 142 -7.99 15.14 13.66
C HIS A 142 -9.19 14.21 13.41
N GLN A 143 -9.23 13.62 12.22
CA GLN A 143 -10.19 12.59 11.82
C GLN A 143 -9.40 11.41 11.25
N PRO A 144 -9.55 10.17 11.80
CA PRO A 144 -8.78 9.02 11.32
C PRO A 144 -8.95 8.77 9.82
N TRP A 145 -10.16 8.97 9.30
CA TRP A 145 -10.42 9.09 7.86
C TRP A 145 -11.73 9.87 7.60
N PRO A 146 -11.83 10.67 6.52
CA PRO A 146 -13.01 11.50 6.24
C PRO A 146 -14.33 10.72 6.13
N GLY A 147 -14.25 9.50 5.59
CA GLY A 147 -15.40 8.63 5.38
C GLY A 147 -15.95 7.94 6.62
N ARG A 148 -15.44 8.18 7.84
CA ARG A 148 -15.79 7.39 9.04
C ARG A 148 -17.28 7.32 9.31
N ALA A 149 -17.98 8.46 9.30
CA ALA A 149 -19.41 8.49 9.55
C ALA A 149 -20.22 7.75 8.46
N ALA A 150 -19.83 7.88 7.20
CA ALA A 150 -20.45 7.15 6.09
C ALA A 150 -20.19 5.65 6.18
N HIS A 151 -18.96 5.26 6.52
CA HIS A 151 -18.57 3.87 6.76
C HIS A 151 -19.39 3.25 7.90
N THR A 152 -19.53 3.94 9.04
CA THR A 152 -20.37 3.46 10.16
C THR A 152 -21.82 3.21 9.73
N ARG A 153 -22.41 4.10 8.92
CA ARG A 153 -23.75 3.88 8.36
C ARG A 153 -23.77 2.67 7.42
N HIS A 154 -22.76 2.53 6.58
CA HIS A 154 -22.61 1.42 5.65
C HIS A 154 -22.48 0.06 6.37
N THR A 155 -21.74 0.01 7.48
CA THR A 155 -21.53 -1.21 8.27
C THR A 155 -22.58 -1.46 9.35
N SER A 156 -23.64 -0.66 9.43
CA SER A 156 -24.74 -0.92 10.37
C SER A 156 -25.42 -2.27 10.07
N ASP A 157 -25.91 -2.92 11.11
CA ASP A 157 -26.58 -4.24 11.00
C ASP A 157 -27.75 -4.20 10.01
N ASP A 158 -28.54 -3.12 10.03
CA ASP A 158 -29.66 -2.92 9.10
C ASP A 158 -29.18 -2.81 7.65
N ALA A 159 -28.12 -2.04 7.40
CA ALA A 159 -27.55 -1.90 6.06
C ALA A 159 -26.92 -3.22 5.58
N ALA A 160 -26.22 -3.94 6.47
CA ALA A 160 -25.64 -5.24 6.18
C ALA A 160 -26.70 -6.29 5.87
N ALA A 161 -27.74 -6.41 6.71
CA ALA A 161 -28.86 -7.33 6.50
C ALA A 161 -29.63 -7.02 5.22
N ARG A 162 -29.82 -5.72 4.89
CA ARG A 162 -30.42 -5.31 3.62
C ARG A 162 -29.58 -5.77 2.42
N ARG A 163 -28.27 -5.55 2.45
CA ARG A 163 -27.37 -6.01 1.37
C ARG A 163 -27.42 -7.54 1.23
N LEU A 164 -27.32 -8.27 2.35
CA LEU A 164 -27.37 -9.74 2.34
C LEU A 164 -28.69 -10.27 1.76
N ARG A 165 -29.83 -9.64 2.07
CA ARG A 165 -31.11 -10.00 1.42
C ARG A 165 -31.04 -9.79 -0.09
N LEU A 166 -30.59 -8.61 -0.54
CA LEU A 166 -30.46 -8.34 -1.98
C LEU A 166 -29.51 -9.33 -2.68
N PHE A 167 -28.40 -9.71 -2.04
CA PHE A 167 -27.49 -10.73 -2.58
C PHE A 167 -28.18 -12.09 -2.71
N ARG A 168 -28.95 -12.49 -1.70
CA ARG A 168 -29.70 -13.76 -1.73
C ARG A 168 -30.80 -13.74 -2.78
N ASP A 169 -31.58 -12.67 -2.83
CA ASP A 169 -32.67 -12.50 -3.80
C ASP A 169 -32.16 -12.50 -5.25
N ASP A 170 -30.91 -12.08 -5.49
CA ASP A 170 -30.22 -12.13 -6.80
C ASP A 170 -29.68 -13.53 -7.14
N VAL A 171 -29.16 -14.26 -6.15
CA VAL A 171 -28.65 -15.62 -6.34
C VAL A 171 -29.78 -16.64 -6.53
N ASP A 172 -30.90 -16.49 -5.81
CA ASP A 172 -32.05 -17.41 -5.84
C ASP A 172 -32.64 -17.68 -7.26
N PRO A 173 -32.71 -16.73 -8.22
CA PRO A 173 -33.12 -17.01 -9.59
C PRO A 173 -32.00 -17.56 -10.50
N THR A 174 -30.76 -17.69 -10.02
CA THR A 174 -29.65 -18.24 -10.81
C THR A 174 -29.85 -19.76 -10.95
N PRO A 175 -29.96 -20.32 -12.17
CA PRO A 175 -30.09 -21.76 -12.34
C PRO A 175 -28.88 -22.47 -11.75
N ASP A 176 -29.10 -23.64 -11.13
CA ASP A 176 -28.00 -24.50 -10.67
C ASP A 176 -27.00 -24.72 -11.82
N ALA A 177 -25.71 -24.66 -11.51
CA ALA A 177 -24.66 -24.87 -12.51
C ALA A 177 -24.82 -26.22 -13.25
N GLU A 178 -25.41 -27.23 -12.60
CA GLU A 178 -25.77 -28.52 -13.22
C GLU A 178 -26.90 -28.41 -14.26
N GLN A 179 -27.89 -27.53 -14.04
CA GLN A 179 -29.01 -27.33 -14.98
C GLN A 179 -28.60 -26.53 -16.22
N THR A 180 -27.67 -25.61 -16.08
CA THR A 180 -27.17 -24.76 -17.19
C THR A 180 -26.35 -25.57 -18.21
N VAL A 181 -25.58 -26.57 -17.74
CA VAL A 181 -24.81 -27.46 -18.64
C VAL A 181 -25.73 -28.40 -19.43
N THR A 182 -26.87 -28.80 -18.86
CA THR A 182 -27.83 -29.72 -19.51
C THR A 182 -28.58 -29.05 -20.67
N LEU A 183 -28.83 -27.74 -20.60
CA LEU A 183 -29.51 -26.98 -21.66
C LEU A 183 -28.64 -26.63 -22.87
N LEU A 184 -27.30 -26.63 -22.73
CA LEU A 184 -26.35 -26.38 -23.82
C LEU A 184 -25.93 -27.67 -24.56
N ALA A 185 -26.41 -28.83 -24.10
CA ALA A 185 -26.13 -30.14 -24.68
C ALA A 185 -27.32 -30.76 -25.47
N LEU A 186 -28.35 -29.96 -25.76
CA LEU A 186 -29.51 -30.30 -26.61
C LEU A 186 -29.57 -29.36 -27.82
#